data_AF-A0A3S1GIQ2-F1
#
_entry.id   AF-A0A3S1GIQ2-F1
#
_cell.length_a   1.000
_cell.length_b   1.000
_cell.length_c   1.000
_cell.angle_alpha   90.00
_cell.angle_beta   90.00
_cell.angle_gamma   90.00
#
_symmetry.space_group_name_H-M   'P 1'
#
loop_
_entity.id
_entity.type
_entity.pdbx_description
1 polymer ?
#
loop_
_entity_poly.entity_id
_entity_poly.type
_entity_poly.pdbx_seq_one_letter_code
_entity_poly.pdbx_strand_id
1 'polypeptide(L)'
;MNGPQDLGGQMGFGPVAPEKDEPYFHADWERRALGVTLCAGAMGAWNIDESRHARESLHPADYYASSYYEIWIKALETLLKRHGFVSDSDLATGKAVDPAATPKRVLKAKNVPAVLAKGGPCDRPIATSARFKLGDLVRTKNFHPTGHTRLPRYARGKQGVVEAVRDGFVFPDTNAHGQGENPQWVYT
;
A
#
# COMPACT_ATOMS: atom_id res chain seq x y z
N MET A 1 -8.30 -8.30 -3.84
CA MET A 1 -8.37 -7.94 -5.27
C MET A 1 -7.46 -8.90 -6.02
N ASN A 2 -7.91 -9.45 -7.15
CA ASN A 2 -7.05 -10.27 -8.02
C ASN A 2 -6.45 -9.37 -9.10
N GLY A 3 -5.56 -8.46 -8.69
CA GLY A 3 -5.03 -7.39 -9.55
C GLY A 3 -3.64 -7.71 -10.14
N PRO A 4 -3.08 -6.76 -10.91
CA PRO A 4 -1.80 -6.91 -11.60
C PRO A 4 -0.59 -7.01 -10.66
N GLN A 5 -0.70 -6.53 -9.41
CA GLN A 5 0.35 -6.62 -8.40
C GLN A 5 0.64 -8.04 -7.90
N ASP A 6 -0.33 -8.95 -8.03
CA ASP A 6 -0.26 -10.29 -7.43
C ASP A 6 0.35 -11.27 -8.43
N LEU A 7 1.66 -11.13 -8.64
CA LEU A 7 2.41 -11.81 -9.69
C LEU A 7 2.96 -13.19 -9.30
N GLY A 8 2.85 -13.58 -8.02
CA GLY A 8 3.44 -14.83 -7.52
C GLY A 8 3.00 -16.05 -8.31
N GLY A 9 3.96 -16.74 -8.94
CA GLY A 9 3.72 -17.94 -9.75
C GLY A 9 3.25 -17.70 -11.19
N GLN A 10 3.19 -16.45 -11.66
CA GLN A 10 2.89 -16.15 -13.06
C GLN A 10 4.11 -16.33 -13.98
N MET A 11 3.86 -16.60 -15.26
CA MET A 11 4.87 -16.77 -16.31
C MET A 11 4.76 -15.65 -17.34
N GLY A 12 5.80 -15.48 -18.17
CA GLY A 12 5.76 -14.57 -19.34
C GLY A 12 6.33 -13.16 -19.11
N PHE A 13 6.98 -12.90 -17.98
CA PHE A 13 7.61 -11.59 -17.67
C PHE A 13 9.05 -11.44 -18.19
N GLY A 14 9.63 -12.50 -18.76
CA GLY A 14 11.03 -12.49 -19.19
C GLY A 14 12.03 -12.64 -18.02
N PRO A 15 13.34 -12.50 -18.30
CA PRO A 15 14.38 -12.60 -17.28
C PRO A 15 14.44 -11.36 -16.39
N VAL A 16 14.96 -11.52 -15.17
CA VAL A 16 15.33 -10.40 -14.31
C VAL A 16 16.58 -9.73 -14.90
N ALA A 17 16.54 -8.42 -15.13
CA ALA A 17 17.61 -7.66 -15.78
C ALA A 17 17.98 -6.42 -14.93
N PRO A 18 18.78 -6.57 -13.86
CA PRO A 18 19.16 -5.45 -13.02
C PRO A 18 20.12 -4.51 -13.76
N GLU A 19 19.95 -3.21 -13.58
CA GLU A 19 20.87 -2.19 -14.10
C GLU A 19 22.19 -2.20 -13.29
N LYS A 20 23.32 -2.07 -13.98
CA LYS A 20 24.61 -1.89 -13.31
C LYS A 20 24.73 -0.44 -12.84
N ASP A 21 25.10 -0.24 -11.58
CA ASP A 21 25.27 1.09 -10.98
C ASP A 21 23.99 1.96 -11.05
N GLU A 22 22.82 1.33 -10.85
CA GLU A 22 21.50 1.96 -10.89
C GLU A 22 21.43 3.22 -9.98
N PRO A 23 21.02 4.38 -10.51
CA PRO A 23 20.87 5.59 -9.71
C PRO A 23 19.64 5.49 -8.79
N TYR A 24 19.61 6.26 -7.69
CA TYR A 24 18.41 6.31 -6.84
C TYR A 24 17.17 6.86 -7.55
N PHE A 25 17.37 7.73 -8.54
CA PHE A 25 16.31 8.32 -9.36
C PHE A 25 16.83 8.42 -10.79
N HIS A 26 16.10 7.83 -11.74
CA HIS A 26 16.39 7.89 -13.18
C HIS A 26 16.05 9.24 -13.78
N ALA A 27 15.14 9.99 -13.15
CA ALA A 27 14.76 11.32 -13.59
C ALA A 27 14.40 12.26 -12.44
N ASP A 28 14.55 13.56 -12.66
CA ASP A 28 14.26 14.60 -11.65
C ASP A 28 12.83 14.57 -11.11
N TRP A 29 11.86 14.08 -11.89
CA TRP A 29 10.48 14.01 -11.45
C TRP A 29 10.25 12.90 -10.41
N GLU A 30 11.09 11.84 -10.40
CA GLU A 30 10.92 10.70 -9.50
C GLU A 30 11.19 11.07 -8.04
N ARG A 31 12.21 11.90 -7.80
CA ARG A 31 12.49 12.45 -6.48
C ARG A 31 11.33 13.31 -5.97
N ARG A 32 10.65 14.01 -6.88
CA ARG A 32 9.46 14.81 -6.59
C ARG A 32 8.25 13.92 -6.33
N ALA A 33 8.09 12.84 -7.08
CA ALA A 33 7.04 11.85 -6.91
C ALA A 33 7.11 11.21 -5.52
N LEU A 34 8.29 10.75 -5.09
CA LEU A 34 8.51 10.25 -3.74
C LEU A 34 8.11 11.31 -2.70
N GLY A 35 8.65 12.53 -2.82
CA GLY A 35 8.43 13.62 -1.87
C GLY A 35 6.96 14.00 -1.73
N VAL A 36 6.24 14.18 -2.85
CA VAL A 36 4.83 14.56 -2.83
C VAL A 36 3.94 13.44 -2.28
N THR A 37 4.21 12.17 -2.63
CA THR A 37 3.44 11.04 -2.07
C THR A 37 3.60 10.94 -0.55
N LEU A 38 4.83 11.09 -0.03
CA LEU A 38 5.07 11.04 1.42
C LEU A 38 4.42 12.23 2.15
N CYS A 39 4.56 13.45 1.62
CA CYS A 39 3.93 14.64 2.19
C CYS A 39 2.39 14.54 2.16
N ALA A 40 1.82 14.01 1.09
CA ALA A 40 0.38 13.82 0.97
C ALA A 40 -0.14 12.76 1.95
N GLY A 41 0.56 11.63 2.10
CA GLY A 41 0.22 10.64 3.13
C GLY A 41 0.28 11.22 4.55
N ALA A 42 1.20 12.14 4.81
CA ALA A 42 1.29 12.82 6.09
C ALA A 42 0.09 13.72 6.41
N MET A 43 -0.75 14.08 5.42
CA MET A 43 -2.00 14.80 5.64
C MET A 43 -3.00 14.03 6.52
N GLY A 44 -2.83 12.70 6.64
CA GLY A 44 -3.59 11.86 7.57
C GLY A 44 -5.03 11.58 7.13
N ALA A 45 -5.34 11.78 5.85
CA ALA A 45 -6.64 11.44 5.30
C ALA A 45 -6.79 9.94 5.04
N TRP A 46 -5.70 9.27 4.65
CA TRP A 46 -5.65 7.83 4.40
C TRP A 46 -4.49 7.16 5.13
N ASN A 47 -4.49 5.83 5.15
CA ASN A 47 -3.40 5.00 5.68
C ASN A 47 -2.60 4.30 4.56
N ILE A 48 -1.57 3.56 4.94
CA ILE A 48 -0.70 2.85 3.99
C ILE A 48 -1.43 1.73 3.24
N ASP A 49 -2.41 1.08 3.84
CA ASP A 49 -3.13 -0.03 3.23
C ASP A 49 -4.10 0.48 2.17
N GLU A 50 -4.77 1.62 2.41
CA GLU A 50 -5.53 2.31 1.37
C GLU A 50 -4.61 2.80 0.24
N SER A 51 -3.42 3.27 0.57
CA SER A 51 -2.42 3.69 -0.44
C SER A 51 -1.97 2.53 -1.32
N ARG A 52 -1.75 1.35 -0.74
CA ARG A 52 -1.46 0.14 -1.50
C ARG A 52 -2.65 -0.24 -2.36
N HIS A 53 -3.85 -0.27 -1.79
CA HIS A 53 -5.05 -0.60 -2.55
C HIS A 53 -5.27 0.33 -3.75
N ALA A 54 -4.98 1.63 -3.63
CA ALA A 54 -5.05 2.56 -4.76
C ALA A 54 -4.09 2.19 -5.90
N ARG A 55 -2.88 1.72 -5.59
CA ARG A 55 -1.92 1.22 -6.60
C ARG A 55 -2.38 -0.08 -7.23
N GLU A 56 -2.95 -0.97 -6.42
CA GLU A 56 -3.49 -2.26 -6.84
C GLU A 56 -4.71 -2.12 -7.77
N SER A 57 -5.44 -1.00 -7.64
CA SER A 57 -6.64 -0.69 -8.41
C SER A 57 -6.36 -0.04 -9.77
N LEU A 58 -5.09 0.18 -10.14
CA LEU A 58 -4.75 0.64 -11.48
C LEU A 58 -5.17 -0.42 -12.52
N HIS A 59 -5.58 0.05 -13.70
CA HIS A 59 -5.88 -0.85 -14.80
C HIS A 59 -4.63 -1.69 -15.12
N PRO A 60 -4.74 -3.02 -15.38
CA PRO A 60 -3.57 -3.88 -15.57
C PRO A 60 -2.60 -3.39 -16.64
N ALA A 61 -3.11 -2.88 -17.76
CA ALA A 61 -2.28 -2.32 -18.82
C ALA A 61 -1.47 -1.11 -18.34
N ASP A 62 -2.07 -0.24 -17.53
CA ASP A 62 -1.37 0.90 -16.94
C ASP A 62 -0.33 0.43 -15.93
N TYR A 63 -0.66 -0.51 -15.05
CA TYR A 63 0.24 -1.00 -14.03
C TYR A 63 1.52 -1.60 -14.63
N TYR A 64 1.38 -2.47 -15.63
CA TYR A 64 2.52 -3.14 -16.25
C TYR A 64 3.34 -2.24 -17.16
N ALA A 65 2.74 -1.20 -17.75
CA ALA A 65 3.45 -0.24 -18.59
C ALA A 65 4.09 0.91 -17.79
N SER A 66 3.76 1.05 -16.50
CA SER A 66 4.24 2.15 -15.67
C SER A 66 5.59 1.84 -15.03
N SER A 67 6.46 2.85 -14.96
CA SER A 67 7.60 2.82 -14.06
C SER A 67 7.16 2.82 -12.59
N TYR A 68 8.09 2.51 -11.69
CA TYR A 68 7.80 2.42 -10.26
C TYR A 68 7.14 3.69 -9.70
N TYR A 69 7.70 4.86 -10.02
CA TYR A 69 7.17 6.13 -9.51
C TYR A 69 5.92 6.62 -10.27
N GLU A 70 5.67 6.15 -11.50
CA GLU A 70 4.42 6.39 -12.19
C GLU A 70 3.24 5.70 -11.49
N ILE A 71 3.43 4.46 -11.02
CA ILE A 71 2.43 3.75 -10.20
C ILE A 71 2.08 4.57 -8.95
N TRP A 72 3.08 5.18 -8.31
CA TRP A 72 2.88 6.00 -7.11
C TRP A 72 2.08 7.26 -7.40
N ILE A 73 2.40 7.98 -8.48
CA ILE A 73 1.69 9.21 -8.85
C ILE A 73 0.26 8.94 -9.28
N LYS A 74 0.02 7.93 -10.13
CA LYS A 74 -1.34 7.56 -10.57
C LYS A 74 -2.24 7.18 -9.38
N ALA A 75 -1.70 6.42 -8.43
CA ALA A 75 -2.42 6.08 -7.20
C ALA A 75 -2.63 7.30 -6.28
N LEU A 76 -1.63 8.19 -6.19
CA LEU A 76 -1.73 9.41 -5.39
C LEU A 76 -2.82 10.35 -5.92
N GLU A 77 -2.90 10.55 -7.24
CA GLU A 77 -3.96 11.36 -7.87
C GLU A 77 -5.34 10.83 -7.49
N THR A 78 -5.52 9.50 -7.55
CA THR A 78 -6.77 8.84 -7.14
C THR A 78 -7.12 9.14 -5.67
N LEU A 79 -6.13 9.09 -4.77
CA LEU A 79 -6.34 9.37 -3.34
C LEU A 79 -6.64 10.84 -3.08
N LEU A 80 -5.91 11.76 -3.71
CA LEU A 80 -6.14 13.20 -3.57
C LEU A 80 -7.55 13.58 -4.01
N LYS A 81 -8.02 13.02 -5.14
CA LYS A 81 -9.39 13.20 -5.62
C LYS A 81 -10.42 12.61 -4.67
N ARG A 82 -10.23 11.35 -4.28
CA ARG A 82 -11.15 10.62 -3.39
C ARG A 82 -11.37 11.36 -2.07
N HIS A 83 -10.32 11.97 -1.52
CA HIS A 83 -10.35 12.68 -0.24
C HIS A 83 -10.55 14.19 -0.40
N GLY A 84 -10.88 14.68 -1.60
CA GLY A 84 -11.27 16.07 -1.87
C GLY A 84 -10.13 17.09 -1.80
N PHE A 85 -8.87 16.66 -1.92
CA PHE A 85 -7.72 17.59 -1.95
C PHE A 85 -7.46 18.18 -3.32
N VAL A 86 -7.93 17.51 -4.38
CA VAL A 86 -7.75 17.92 -5.78
C VAL A 86 -9.01 17.53 -6.56
N SER A 87 -9.52 18.43 -7.41
CA SER A 87 -10.63 18.15 -8.33
C SER A 87 -10.15 17.78 -9.75
N ASP A 88 -11.05 17.31 -10.60
CA ASP A 88 -10.77 17.14 -12.03
C ASP A 88 -10.41 18.47 -12.71
N SER A 89 -11.05 19.57 -12.31
CA SER A 89 -10.76 20.92 -12.81
C SER A 89 -9.35 21.37 -12.42
N ASP A 90 -8.91 21.04 -11.20
CA ASP A 90 -7.58 21.39 -10.72
C ASP A 90 -6.50 20.71 -11.58
N LEU A 91 -6.70 19.43 -11.91
CA LEU A 91 -5.79 18.66 -12.75
C LEU A 91 -5.80 19.16 -14.20
N ALA A 92 -6.99 19.42 -14.77
CA ALA A 92 -7.13 19.89 -16.14
C ALA A 92 -6.48 21.27 -16.35
N THR A 93 -6.56 22.16 -15.36
CA THR A 93 -6.00 23.52 -15.44
C THR A 93 -4.58 23.63 -14.89
N GLY A 94 -4.11 22.63 -14.13
CA GLY A 94 -2.86 22.68 -13.39
C GLY A 94 -2.83 23.72 -12.26
N LYS A 95 -4.00 24.18 -11.79
CA LYS A 95 -4.16 25.24 -10.78
C LYS A 95 -5.22 24.82 -9.77
N ALA A 96 -5.06 25.21 -8.50
CA ALA A 96 -6.11 25.04 -7.50
C ALA A 96 -7.24 26.06 -7.76
N VAL A 97 -8.28 25.61 -8.46
CA VAL A 97 -9.45 26.41 -8.86
C VAL A 97 -10.67 26.09 -8.00
N ASP A 98 -10.76 24.85 -7.50
CA ASP A 98 -11.86 24.42 -6.64
C ASP A 98 -11.46 24.40 -5.15
N PRO A 99 -12.42 24.48 -4.21
CA PRO A 99 -12.14 24.34 -2.79
C PRO A 99 -11.57 22.95 -2.45
N ALA A 100 -10.47 22.92 -1.68
CA ALA A 100 -9.81 21.69 -1.24
C ALA A 100 -10.10 21.35 0.23
N ALA A 101 -10.07 20.05 0.55
CA ALA A 101 -10.15 19.55 1.92
C ALA A 101 -9.00 20.09 2.79
N THR A 102 -9.28 20.25 4.10
CA THR A 102 -8.25 20.67 5.05
C THR A 102 -7.47 19.45 5.57
N PRO A 103 -6.13 19.44 5.46
CA PRO A 103 -5.33 18.32 5.95
C PRO A 103 -5.38 18.24 7.48
N LYS A 104 -5.47 17.03 8.05
CA LYS A 104 -5.48 16.84 9.51
C LYS A 104 -4.13 17.19 10.14
N ARG A 105 -3.05 17.05 9.37
CA ARG A 105 -1.66 17.29 9.77
C ARG A 105 -0.86 17.82 8.58
N VAL A 106 0.19 18.58 8.83
CA VAL A 106 1.11 19.04 7.77
C VAL A 106 2.54 18.72 8.18
N LEU A 107 3.22 17.88 7.39
CA LEU A 107 4.63 17.57 7.62
C LEU A 107 5.50 18.76 7.19
N LYS A 108 6.11 19.43 8.17
CA LYS A 108 7.04 20.54 7.92
C LYS A 108 8.41 19.98 7.58
N ALA A 109 9.14 20.65 6.66
CA ALA A 109 10.45 20.22 6.17
C ALA A 109 11.44 19.86 7.29
N LYS A 110 11.54 20.70 8.33
CA LYS A 110 12.41 20.46 9.49
C LYS A 110 12.13 19.16 10.26
N ASN A 111 10.92 18.61 10.14
CA ASN A 111 10.50 17.41 10.86
C ASN A 111 10.66 16.13 10.01
N VAL A 112 10.96 16.24 8.70
CA VAL A 112 11.04 15.09 7.79
C VAL A 112 12.05 14.04 8.27
N PRO A 113 13.30 14.38 8.64
CA PRO A 113 14.26 13.36 9.06
C PRO A 113 13.79 12.57 10.28
N ALA A 114 13.24 13.24 11.29
CA ALA A 114 12.75 12.61 12.51
C ALA A 114 11.53 11.70 12.27
N VAL A 115 10.60 12.12 11.40
CA VAL A 115 9.42 11.31 11.05
C VAL A 115 9.82 10.06 10.29
N LEU A 116 10.74 10.17 9.33
CA LEU A 116 11.24 9.01 8.58
C LEU A 116 12.02 8.04 9.47
N ALA A 117 12.86 8.56 10.37
CA ALA A 117 13.61 7.74 11.32
C ALA A 117 12.70 6.99 12.32
N LYS A 118 11.56 7.58 12.70
CA LYS A 118 10.58 6.94 13.59
C LYS A 118 9.82 5.79 12.92
N GLY A 119 9.63 5.84 11.60
CA GLY A 119 8.87 4.84 10.86
C GLY A 119 7.35 4.87 11.15
N GLY A 120 6.67 3.80 10.73
CA GLY A 120 5.22 3.62 10.88
C GLY A 120 4.89 2.28 11.52
N PRO A 121 4.93 2.17 12.87
CA PRO A 121 4.64 0.92 13.57
C PRO A 121 3.20 0.46 13.33
N CYS A 122 3.05 -0.79 12.87
CA CYS A 122 1.77 -1.43 12.63
C CYS A 122 1.47 -2.56 13.64
N ASP A 123 2.37 -2.80 14.59
CA ASP A 123 2.14 -3.66 15.75
C ASP A 123 1.06 -3.05 16.64
N ARG A 124 0.19 -3.90 17.17
CA ARG A 124 -0.93 -3.53 18.03
C ARG A 124 -1.16 -4.59 19.09
N PRO A 125 -1.44 -4.20 20.34
CA PRO A 125 -1.79 -5.17 21.38
C PRO A 125 -3.10 -5.89 21.02
N ILE A 126 -3.14 -7.19 21.25
CA ILE A 126 -4.34 -8.02 21.12
C ILE A 126 -4.62 -8.69 22.45
N ALA A 127 -5.83 -8.51 22.98
CA ALA A 127 -6.23 -9.07 24.27
C ALA A 127 -6.53 -10.58 24.22
N THR A 128 -6.85 -11.10 23.04
CA THR A 128 -7.17 -12.51 22.83
C THR A 128 -5.91 -13.32 22.54
N SER A 129 -5.87 -14.57 23.01
CA SER A 129 -4.78 -15.49 22.70
C SER A 129 -4.71 -15.83 21.21
N ALA A 130 -3.51 -16.09 20.70
CA ALA A 130 -3.31 -16.60 19.35
C ALA A 130 -4.11 -17.89 19.14
N ARG A 131 -4.75 -18.00 17.98
CA ARG A 131 -5.60 -19.15 17.66
C ARG A 131 -4.78 -20.40 17.30
N PHE A 132 -3.63 -20.19 16.68
CA PHE A 132 -2.72 -21.24 16.25
C PHE A 132 -1.40 -21.15 17.01
N LYS A 133 -0.67 -22.26 17.09
CA LYS A 133 0.66 -22.36 17.67
C LYS A 133 1.66 -22.93 16.67
N LEU A 134 2.95 -22.79 16.96
CA LEU A 134 4.03 -23.39 16.20
C LEU A 134 3.78 -24.89 15.99
N GLY A 135 3.93 -25.35 14.75
CA GLY A 135 3.70 -26.73 14.34
C GLY A 135 2.26 -27.07 13.93
N ASP A 136 1.29 -26.17 14.15
CA ASP A 136 -0.10 -26.43 13.74
C ASP A 136 -0.22 -26.53 12.21
N LEU A 137 -0.94 -27.55 11.74
CA LEU A 137 -1.35 -27.67 10.34
C LEU A 137 -2.52 -26.72 10.06
N VAL A 138 -2.36 -25.87 9.06
CA VAL A 138 -3.37 -24.88 8.67
C VAL A 138 -3.69 -24.98 7.18
N ARG A 139 -4.85 -24.45 6.81
CA ARG A 139 -5.23 -24.22 5.41
C ARG A 139 -5.61 -22.76 5.24
N THR A 140 -5.01 -22.09 4.28
CA THR A 140 -5.37 -20.70 3.95
C THR A 140 -6.78 -20.65 3.36
N LYS A 141 -7.46 -19.51 3.53
CA LYS A 141 -8.80 -19.32 2.97
C LYS A 141 -8.74 -19.37 1.43
N ASN A 142 -9.73 -20.03 0.83
CA ASN A 142 -9.99 -19.88 -0.60
C ASN A 142 -11.08 -18.83 -0.79
N PHE A 143 -10.69 -17.61 -1.15
CA PHE A 143 -11.58 -16.47 -1.30
C PHE A 143 -11.08 -15.50 -2.38
N HIS A 144 -11.96 -14.66 -2.90
CA HIS A 144 -11.63 -13.68 -3.94
C HIS A 144 -12.21 -12.30 -3.61
N PRO A 145 -11.72 -11.64 -2.54
CA PRO A 145 -12.20 -10.32 -2.17
C PRO A 145 -11.93 -9.32 -3.30
N THR A 146 -12.88 -8.44 -3.55
CA THR A 146 -12.75 -7.34 -4.52
C THR A 146 -11.86 -6.23 -3.98
N GLY A 147 -11.89 -5.97 -2.66
CA GLY A 147 -11.02 -5.00 -1.98
C GLY A 147 -9.61 -5.51 -1.63
N HIS A 148 -8.80 -4.69 -0.96
CA HIS A 148 -7.44 -5.02 -0.50
C HIS A 148 -7.38 -6.32 0.32
N THR A 149 -6.34 -7.12 0.10
CA THR A 149 -5.99 -8.28 0.94
C THR A 149 -4.52 -8.61 0.77
N ARG A 150 -3.93 -9.29 1.76
CA ARG A 150 -2.51 -9.71 1.72
C ARG A 150 -2.31 -11.20 1.44
N LEU A 151 -3.38 -11.98 1.20
CA LEU A 151 -3.24 -13.39 0.82
C LEU A 151 -3.08 -13.53 -0.71
N PRO A 152 -1.85 -13.78 -1.21
CA PRO A 152 -1.60 -13.91 -2.64
C PRO A 152 -2.34 -15.12 -3.23
N ARG A 153 -2.71 -15.04 -4.52
CA ARG A 153 -3.49 -16.08 -5.20
C ARG A 153 -2.86 -17.46 -5.12
N TYR A 154 -1.54 -17.56 -5.33
CA TYR A 154 -0.85 -18.86 -5.35
C TYR A 154 -0.96 -19.62 -4.01
N ALA A 155 -1.15 -18.88 -2.90
CA ALA A 155 -1.22 -19.44 -1.56
C ALA A 155 -2.64 -19.82 -1.13
N ARG A 156 -3.69 -19.49 -1.89
CA ARG A 156 -5.09 -19.72 -1.49
C ARG A 156 -5.47 -21.21 -1.51
N GLY A 157 -6.18 -21.64 -0.48
CA GLY A 157 -6.62 -23.04 -0.30
C GLY A 157 -5.49 -24.04 -0.05
N LYS A 158 -4.23 -23.58 0.07
CA LYS A 158 -3.05 -24.43 0.29
C LYS A 158 -2.94 -24.80 1.76
N GLN A 159 -2.37 -25.97 2.01
CA GLN A 159 -1.99 -26.41 3.36
C GLN A 159 -0.57 -25.96 3.67
N GLY A 160 -0.32 -25.68 4.94
CA GLY A 160 0.99 -25.33 5.46
C GLY A 160 1.09 -25.64 6.95
N VAL A 161 2.26 -25.35 7.51
CA VAL A 161 2.55 -25.48 8.94
C VAL A 161 2.85 -24.08 9.47
N VAL A 162 2.33 -23.74 10.64
CA VAL A 162 2.72 -22.51 11.33
C VAL A 162 4.16 -22.68 11.84
N GLU A 163 5.09 -21.89 11.32
CA GLU A 163 6.49 -21.85 11.74
C GLU A 163 6.71 -20.85 12.88
N ALA A 164 5.97 -19.75 12.90
CA ALA A 164 6.07 -18.76 13.97
C ALA A 164 4.74 -18.07 14.25
N VAL A 165 4.43 -17.92 15.55
CA VAL A 165 3.41 -16.98 16.02
C VAL A 165 4.10 -15.63 16.23
N ARG A 166 3.72 -14.63 15.43
CA ARG A 166 4.18 -13.24 15.59
C ARG A 166 3.24 -12.51 16.55
N ASP A 167 3.41 -11.20 16.68
CA ASP A 167 2.52 -10.36 17.48
C ASP A 167 1.21 -10.02 16.74
N GLY A 168 0.41 -9.16 17.38
CA GLY A 168 -0.74 -8.52 16.78
C GLY A 168 -0.34 -7.37 15.86
N PHE A 169 -0.97 -7.31 14.68
CA PHE A 169 -0.75 -6.24 13.71
C PHE A 169 -2.07 -5.74 13.15
N VAL A 170 -2.09 -4.48 12.69
CA VAL A 170 -3.19 -3.90 11.92
C VAL A 170 -3.59 -4.83 10.77
N PHE A 171 -4.90 -5.05 10.59
CA PHE A 171 -5.46 -5.92 9.58
C PHE A 171 -5.72 -5.16 8.26
N PRO A 172 -4.94 -5.42 7.19
CA PRO A 172 -5.00 -4.60 5.99
C PRO A 172 -6.34 -4.70 5.27
N ASP A 173 -7.00 -5.85 5.32
CA ASP A 173 -8.28 -6.10 4.64
C ASP A 173 -9.40 -5.19 5.14
N THR A 174 -9.36 -4.70 6.39
CA THR A 174 -10.32 -3.69 6.89
C THR A 174 -9.74 -2.29 6.87
N ASN A 175 -8.45 -2.15 7.20
CA ASN A 175 -7.81 -0.86 7.35
C ASN A 175 -7.79 -0.08 6.02
N ALA A 176 -7.58 -0.78 4.89
CA ALA A 176 -7.58 -0.17 3.56
C ALA A 176 -8.91 0.48 3.15
N HIS A 177 -10.01 0.13 3.81
CA HIS A 177 -11.37 0.60 3.47
C HIS A 177 -12.02 1.43 4.57
N GLY A 178 -11.22 1.96 5.51
CA GLY A 178 -11.73 2.79 6.60
C GLY A 178 -12.59 2.06 7.63
N GLN A 179 -12.55 0.72 7.66
CA GLN A 179 -13.32 -0.11 8.60
C GLN A 179 -12.60 -0.37 9.93
N GLY A 180 -11.56 0.42 10.22
CA GLY A 180 -10.73 0.30 11.42
C GLY A 180 -9.56 -0.67 11.27
N GLU A 181 -8.64 -0.57 12.23
CA GLU A 181 -7.39 -1.33 12.24
C GLU A 181 -7.57 -2.82 12.55
N ASN A 182 -8.63 -3.19 13.28
CA ASN A 182 -9.01 -4.56 13.65
C ASN A 182 -7.84 -5.54 13.85
N PRO A 183 -6.92 -5.28 14.80
CA PRO A 183 -5.66 -6.02 14.89
C PRO A 183 -5.82 -7.54 14.91
N GLN A 184 -5.03 -8.24 14.10
CA GLN A 184 -5.01 -9.70 14.01
C GLN A 184 -3.63 -10.24 14.32
N TRP A 185 -3.59 -11.45 14.89
CA TRP A 185 -2.36 -12.23 15.01
C TRP A 185 -1.78 -12.53 13.63
N VAL A 186 -0.48 -12.31 13.46
CA VAL A 186 0.26 -12.67 12.25
C VAL A 186 1.02 -13.96 12.48
N TYR A 187 1.03 -14.83 11.48
CA TYR A 187 1.71 -16.11 11.50
C TYR A 187 2.67 -16.17 10.30
N THR A 188 3.83 -16.81 10.49
CA THR A 188 4.67 -17.29 9.39
C THR A 188 4.41 -18.78 9.23
#